data_AF-A0A8T2QGV3-F1
#
_entry.id   AF-A0A8T2QGV3-F1
#
_cell.length_a   1.000
_cell.length_b   1.000
_cell.length_c   1.000
_cell.angle_alpha   90.00
_cell.angle_beta   90.00
_cell.angle_gamma   90.00
#
_symmetry.space_group_name_H-M   'P 1'
#
loop_
_entity.id
_entity.type
_entity.pdbx_description
1 polymer ?
#
loop_
_entity_poly.entity_id
_entity_poly.type
_entity_poly.pdbx_seq_one_letter_code
_entity_poly.pdbx_strand_id
1 'polypeptide(L)'
;MNSAKLFGKQLKLTYIHPQKANATVLESTFSFDPANKLTTKYSFLSGKGSVKYSYVHGSGVTLEPSYDFNSEAWSFAASQKFRGDNTLKASYETSKKLVNLEWIRESKETGFFKVTCNFDATENKATGLTLEKTWNLDF
;
A
#
# COMPACT_ATOMS: atom_id res chain seq x y z
N MET A 1 19.74 -10.38 -16.40
CA MET A 1 18.95 -9.83 -15.28
C MET A 1 19.38 -10.54 -14.01
N ASN A 2 20.06 -9.87 -13.09
CA ASN A 2 20.63 -10.52 -11.91
C ASN A 2 19.54 -10.73 -10.86
N SER A 3 19.00 -11.95 -10.76
CA SER A 3 18.03 -12.32 -9.74
C SER A 3 18.74 -13.08 -8.62
N ALA A 4 18.76 -12.51 -7.42
CA ALA A 4 19.18 -13.25 -6.23
C ALA A 4 18.03 -14.17 -5.79
N LYS A 5 18.36 -15.41 -5.41
CA LYS A 5 17.39 -16.33 -4.81
C LYS A 5 17.74 -16.50 -3.34
N LEU A 6 16.77 -16.30 -2.47
CA LEU A 6 16.84 -16.61 -1.05
C LEU A 6 15.87 -17.76 -0.80
N PHE A 7 16.34 -18.87 -0.21
CA PHE A 7 15.52 -20.06 0.02
C PHE A 7 14.75 -20.57 -1.22
N GLY A 8 15.37 -20.47 -2.40
CA GLY A 8 14.74 -20.84 -3.67
C GLY A 8 13.67 -19.87 -4.19
N LYS A 9 13.36 -18.79 -3.46
CA LYS A 9 12.41 -17.74 -3.85
C LYS A 9 13.15 -16.52 -4.40
N GLN A 10 12.52 -15.84 -5.36
CA GLN A 10 13.14 -14.69 -6.02
C GLN A 10 13.12 -13.48 -5.11
N LEU A 11 14.28 -12.89 -4.88
CA LEU A 11 14.43 -11.57 -4.28
C LEU A 11 14.47 -10.52 -5.41
N LYS A 12 13.54 -9.58 -5.36
CA LYS A 12 13.55 -8.40 -6.25
C LYS A 12 14.23 -7.25 -5.52
N LEU A 13 15.32 -6.76 -6.10
CA LEU A 13 16.04 -5.58 -5.63
C LEU A 13 15.93 -4.49 -6.69
N THR A 14 15.56 -3.29 -6.27
CA THR A 14 15.47 -2.12 -7.11
C THR A 14 16.37 -1.04 -6.52
N TYR A 15 17.40 -0.66 -7.27
CA TYR A 15 18.26 0.48 -6.95
C TYR A 15 17.74 1.72 -7.68
N ILE A 16 17.55 2.81 -6.95
CA ILE A 16 17.01 4.06 -7.47
C ILE A 16 17.97 5.18 -7.10
N HIS A 17 18.50 5.88 -8.10
CA HIS A 17 19.37 7.05 -7.92
C HIS A 17 18.91 8.20 -8.83
N PRO A 18 18.08 9.14 -8.33
CA PRO A 18 17.63 10.27 -9.12
C PRO A 18 18.78 11.27 -9.32
N GLN A 19 19.14 11.54 -10.57
CA GLN A 19 20.27 12.40 -10.93
C GLN A 19 20.22 13.81 -10.30
N LYS A 20 19.02 14.40 -10.17
CA LYS A 20 18.85 15.76 -9.63
C LYS A 20 18.86 15.84 -8.11
N ALA A 21 18.46 14.77 -7.43
CA ALA A 21 18.29 14.77 -5.98
C ALA A 21 19.53 14.27 -5.23
N ASN A 22 20.52 13.72 -5.95
CA ASN A 22 21.67 13.01 -5.39
C ASN A 22 21.29 12.07 -4.23
N ALA A 23 20.12 11.43 -4.36
CA ALA A 23 19.56 10.54 -3.36
C ALA A 23 19.74 9.12 -3.83
N THR A 24 20.04 8.19 -2.93
CA THR A 24 20.09 6.77 -3.25
C THR A 24 19.06 6.04 -2.41
N VAL A 25 18.21 5.26 -3.07
CA VAL A 25 17.17 4.45 -2.43
C VAL A 25 17.32 3.01 -2.91
N LEU A 26 17.26 2.08 -1.95
CA LEU A 26 17.19 0.65 -2.22
C LEU A 26 15.82 0.15 -1.78
N GLU A 27 15.10 -0.47 -2.71
CA GLU A 27 13.86 -1.17 -2.42
C GLU A 27 14.09 -2.67 -2.60
N SER A 28 13.65 -3.47 -1.63
CA SER A 28 13.69 -4.91 -1.70
C SER A 28 12.28 -5.47 -1.56
N THR A 29 11.99 -6.55 -2.29
CA THR A 29 10.74 -7.26 -2.16
C THR A 29 11.01 -8.75 -2.25
N PHE A 30 10.53 -9.47 -1.25
CA PHE A 30 10.69 -10.91 -1.11
C PHE A 30 9.31 -11.56 -0.90
N SER A 31 8.94 -12.46 -1.80
CA SER A 31 7.72 -13.26 -1.68
C SER A 31 8.07 -14.65 -1.21
N PHE A 32 7.73 -14.97 0.03
CA PHE A 32 7.95 -16.31 0.61
C PHE A 32 7.07 -17.34 -0.12
N ASP A 33 5.81 -16.96 -0.33
CA ASP A 33 4.78 -17.75 -1.02
C ASP A 33 3.72 -16.78 -1.61
N PRO A 34 2.67 -17.28 -2.28
CA PRO A 34 1.64 -16.41 -2.86
C PRO A 34 0.86 -15.54 -1.84
N ALA A 35 0.82 -15.94 -0.57
CA ALA A 35 0.11 -15.25 0.50
C ALA A 35 1.01 -14.30 1.30
N ASN A 36 2.31 -14.60 1.42
CA ASN A 36 3.24 -13.89 2.30
C ASN A 36 4.32 -13.14 1.51
N LYS A 37 4.39 -11.82 1.72
CA LYS A 37 5.32 -10.92 1.04
C LYS A 37 5.91 -9.90 2.00
N LEU A 38 7.22 -9.70 1.94
CA LEU A 38 7.95 -8.65 2.64
C LEU A 38 8.48 -7.63 1.64
N THR A 39 8.27 -6.36 1.93
CA THR A 39 8.83 -5.23 1.18
C THR A 39 9.61 -4.36 2.14
N THR A 40 10.84 -4.01 1.79
CA THR A 40 11.65 -3.05 2.54
C THR A 40 12.08 -1.92 1.62
N LYS A 41 12.28 -0.74 2.22
CA LYS A 41 12.82 0.43 1.56
C LYS A 41 13.87 1.05 2.46
N TYR A 42 14.97 1.50 1.89
CA TYR A 42 16.03 2.18 2.61
C TYR A 42 16.55 3.35 1.80
N SER A 43 16.61 4.52 2.41
CA SER A 43 17.18 5.73 1.84
C SER A 43 18.57 5.95 2.44
N PHE A 44 19.60 5.90 1.60
CA PHE A 44 20.98 6.16 2.02
C PHE A 44 21.20 7.62 2.38
N LEU A 45 20.40 8.54 1.82
CA LEU A 45 20.50 9.97 2.12
C LEU A 45 20.06 10.27 3.55
N SER A 46 18.95 9.67 4.00
CA SER A 46 18.43 9.89 5.35
C SER A 46 18.94 8.88 6.38
N GLY A 47 19.54 7.77 5.94
CA GLY A 47 19.92 6.65 6.81
C GLY A 47 18.72 5.89 7.39
N LYS A 48 17.53 6.11 6.85
CA LYS A 48 16.26 5.58 7.37
C LYS A 48 15.53 4.78 6.31
N GLY A 49 14.66 3.88 6.76
CA GLY A 49 13.91 2.98 5.89
C GLY A 49 12.49 2.73 6.35
N SER A 50 11.82 1.82 5.67
CA SER A 50 10.54 1.28 6.08
C SER A 50 10.44 -0.20 5.75
N VAL A 51 9.64 -0.91 6.52
CA VAL A 51 9.33 -2.33 6.31
C VAL A 51 7.82 -2.48 6.22
N LYS A 52 7.37 -3.26 5.25
CA LYS A 52 5.97 -3.63 5.06
C LYS A 52 5.86 -5.13 4.89
N TYR A 53 5.02 -5.74 5.70
CA TYR A 53 4.61 -7.12 5.50
C TYR A 53 3.23 -7.14 4.83
N SER A 54 2.98 -8.11 3.98
CA SER A 54 1.70 -8.30 3.30
C SER A 54 1.32 -9.76 3.41
N TYR A 55 0.11 -10.00 3.93
CA TYR A 55 -0.46 -11.32 4.14
C TYR A 55 -1.84 -11.42 3.52
N VAL A 56 -2.04 -12.37 2.62
CA VAL A 56 -3.34 -12.70 2.05
C VAL A 56 -3.95 -13.86 2.84
N HIS A 57 -4.96 -13.56 3.64
CA HIS A 57 -5.74 -14.56 4.37
C HIS A 57 -6.60 -15.40 3.41
N GLY A 58 -6.91 -16.65 3.78
CA GLY A 58 -7.67 -17.58 2.94
C GLY A 58 -9.07 -17.10 2.53
N SER A 59 -9.64 -16.13 3.25
CA SER A 59 -10.89 -15.45 2.89
C SER A 59 -10.75 -14.42 1.75
N GLY A 60 -9.53 -14.17 1.26
CA GLY A 60 -9.22 -13.16 0.25
C GLY A 60 -8.94 -11.76 0.80
N VAL A 61 -8.93 -11.59 2.12
CA VAL A 61 -8.53 -10.34 2.80
C VAL A 61 -7.01 -10.24 2.80
N THR A 62 -6.47 -9.09 2.39
CA THR A 62 -5.05 -8.76 2.48
C THR A 62 -4.81 -7.83 3.66
N LEU A 63 -3.89 -8.21 4.56
CA LEU A 63 -3.44 -7.41 5.69
C LEU A 63 -2.01 -6.92 5.44
N GLU A 64 -1.77 -5.64 5.65
CA GLU A 64 -0.49 -5.00 5.39
C GLU A 64 -0.05 -4.11 6.56
N PRO A 65 0.54 -4.68 7.63
CA PRO A 65 1.24 -3.87 8.63
C PRO A 65 2.57 -3.37 8.05
N SER A 66 2.90 -2.12 8.37
CA SER A 66 4.20 -1.52 8.04
C SER A 66 4.69 -0.62 9.14
N TYR A 67 6.02 -0.53 9.24
CA TYR A 67 6.70 0.38 10.14
C TYR A 67 7.63 1.27 9.32
N ASP A 68 7.53 2.58 9.55
CA ASP A 68 8.39 3.58 8.94
C ASP A 68 9.37 4.08 10.00
N PHE A 69 10.67 3.82 9.79
CA PHE A 69 11.72 4.25 10.71
C PHE A 69 11.99 5.76 10.63
N ASN A 70 11.51 6.43 9.58
CA ASN A 70 11.57 7.88 9.44
C ASN A 70 10.61 8.60 10.38
N SER A 71 9.34 8.21 10.35
CA SER A 71 8.29 8.75 11.24
C SER A 71 8.19 8.00 12.57
N GLU A 72 8.93 6.91 12.74
CA GLU A 72 8.91 6.05 13.93
C GLU A 72 7.49 5.58 14.28
N ALA A 73 6.74 5.21 13.24
CA ALA A 73 5.32 4.96 13.34
C ALA A 73 4.88 3.71 12.59
N TRP A 74 3.83 3.10 13.11
CA TRP A 74 3.13 2.01 12.45
C TRP A 74 2.05 2.54 11.53
N SER A 75 1.83 1.83 10.44
CA SER A 75 0.61 1.92 9.66
C SER A 75 0.08 0.54 9.36
N PHE A 76 -1.24 0.41 9.39
CA PHE A 76 -1.94 -0.84 9.13
C PHE A 76 -2.88 -0.61 7.97
N ALA A 77 -2.90 -1.53 7.02
CA ALA A 77 -3.91 -1.54 5.98
C ALA A 77 -4.56 -2.92 5.88
N ALA A 78 -5.84 -2.94 5.58
CA ALA A 78 -6.60 -4.12 5.25
C ALA A 78 -7.34 -3.87 3.94
N SER A 79 -7.36 -4.83 3.03
CA SER A 79 -8.13 -4.72 1.80
C SER A 79 -8.78 -6.04 1.41
N GLN A 80 -9.96 -5.97 0.80
CA GLN A 80 -10.67 -7.14 0.32
C GLN A 80 -11.39 -6.81 -0.98
N LYS A 81 -11.25 -7.71 -1.95
CA LYS A 81 -12.04 -7.67 -3.19
C LYS A 81 -13.30 -8.51 -3.01
N PHE A 82 -14.43 -7.96 -3.45
CA PHE A 82 -15.75 -8.59 -3.41
C PHE A 82 -16.27 -8.80 -4.84
N ARG A 83 -17.37 -9.54 -4.97
CA ARG A 83 -18.06 -9.71 -6.25
C ARG A 83 -18.53 -8.37 -6.83
N GLY A 84 -18.57 -8.27 -8.15
CA GLY A 84 -18.99 -7.06 -8.88
C GLY A 84 -17.94 -5.95 -8.93
N ASP A 85 -16.66 -6.34 -8.99
CA ASP A 85 -15.50 -5.44 -9.13
C ASP A 85 -15.36 -4.39 -8.02
N ASN A 86 -15.86 -4.72 -6.82
CA ASN A 86 -15.77 -3.88 -5.64
C ASN A 86 -14.52 -4.23 -4.83
N THR A 87 -13.80 -3.21 -4.36
CA THR A 87 -12.70 -3.35 -3.40
C THR A 87 -12.96 -2.44 -2.22
N LEU A 88 -12.95 -2.99 -1.01
CA LEU A 88 -12.89 -2.17 0.21
C LEU A 88 -11.47 -2.17 0.74
N LYS A 89 -11.01 -1.00 1.19
CA LYS A 89 -9.77 -0.85 1.92
C LYS A 89 -10.00 -0.03 3.17
N ALA A 90 -9.33 -0.42 4.24
CA ALA A 90 -9.23 0.35 5.47
C ALA A 90 -7.75 0.54 5.78
N SER A 91 -7.36 1.72 6.22
CA SER A 91 -6.00 1.97 6.70
C SER A 91 -6.01 2.83 7.96
N TYR A 92 -4.99 2.65 8.78
CA TYR A 92 -4.75 3.43 9.98
C TYR A 92 -3.28 3.80 10.07
N GLU A 93 -2.97 5.09 10.16
CA GLU A 93 -1.62 5.61 10.33
C GLU A 93 -1.46 6.16 11.74
N THR A 94 -0.62 5.54 12.57
CA THR A 94 -0.49 5.93 13.99
C THR A 94 0.10 7.32 14.15
N SER A 95 1.05 7.70 13.29
CA SER A 95 1.71 9.03 13.35
C SER A 95 0.71 10.17 13.20
N LYS A 96 -0.27 10.01 12.32
CA LYS A 96 -1.30 11.02 12.02
C LYS A 96 -2.60 10.78 12.76
N LYS A 97 -2.72 9.64 13.46
CA LYS A 97 -3.96 9.14 14.07
C LYS A 97 -5.12 9.15 13.08
N LEU A 98 -4.82 8.84 11.82
CA LEU A 98 -5.77 8.97 10.71
C LEU A 98 -6.25 7.60 10.29
N VAL A 99 -7.57 7.42 10.29
CA VAL A 99 -8.24 6.25 9.71
C VAL A 99 -8.76 6.64 8.33
N ASN A 100 -8.48 5.83 7.31
CA ASN A 100 -9.01 6.01 5.97
C ASN A 100 -9.82 4.77 5.58
N LEU A 101 -11.01 4.99 5.05
CA LEU A 101 -11.86 3.97 4.44
C LEU A 101 -12.01 4.31 2.97
N GLU A 102 -11.76 3.33 2.10
CA GLU A 102 -11.84 3.49 0.66
C GLU A 102 -12.72 2.37 0.09
N TRP A 103 -13.72 2.76 -0.70
CA TRP A 103 -14.48 1.84 -1.54
C TRP A 103 -14.21 2.19 -3.00
N ILE A 104 -13.72 1.21 -3.74
CA ILE A 104 -13.49 1.31 -5.19
C ILE A 104 -14.44 0.34 -5.90
N ARG A 105 -15.01 0.78 -7.01
CA ARG A 105 -15.72 -0.06 -7.96
C ARG A 105 -15.14 0.16 -9.37
N GLU A 106 -14.59 -0.91 -9.95
CA GLU A 106 -13.98 -0.88 -11.28
C GLU A 106 -14.85 -1.66 -12.27
N SER A 107 -15.97 -1.07 -12.71
CA SER A 107 -16.86 -1.73 -13.66
C SER A 107 -16.46 -1.37 -15.09
N LYS A 108 -16.39 -2.37 -15.98
CA LYS A 108 -16.19 -2.13 -17.41
C LYS A 108 -17.36 -1.37 -18.04
N GLU A 109 -18.57 -1.56 -17.51
CA GLU A 109 -19.81 -0.99 -18.08
C GLU A 109 -20.10 0.42 -17.57
N THR A 110 -19.84 0.68 -16.28
CA THR A 110 -20.22 1.93 -15.61
C THR A 110 -19.04 2.85 -15.31
N GLY A 111 -17.83 2.43 -15.66
CA GLY A 111 -16.58 3.14 -15.38
C GLY A 111 -16.07 2.93 -13.96
N PHE A 112 -15.05 3.72 -13.60
CA PHE A 112 -14.38 3.68 -12.31
C PHE A 112 -15.09 4.63 -11.33
N PHE A 113 -15.36 4.14 -10.12
CA PHE A 113 -15.91 4.92 -9.03
C PHE A 113 -15.11 4.67 -7.76
N LYS A 114 -14.82 5.73 -7.01
CA LYS A 114 -14.07 5.63 -5.76
C LYS A 114 -14.66 6.59 -4.72
N VAL A 115 -14.93 6.06 -3.53
CA VAL A 115 -15.32 6.84 -2.34
C VAL A 115 -14.24 6.69 -1.30
N THR A 116 -13.73 7.80 -0.81
CA THR A 116 -12.73 7.83 0.27
C THR A 116 -13.29 8.64 1.43
N CYS A 117 -13.21 8.10 2.63
CA CYS A 117 -13.59 8.79 3.85
C CYS A 117 -12.45 8.73 4.86
N ASN A 118 -12.12 9.88 5.44
CA ASN A 118 -11.02 10.03 6.37
C ASN A 118 -11.56 10.48 7.73
N PHE A 119 -11.03 9.90 8.80
CA PHE A 119 -11.43 10.18 10.17
C PHE A 119 -10.19 10.42 11.02
N ASP A 120 -10.22 11.48 11.81
CA ASP A 120 -9.26 11.64 12.89
C ASP A 120 -9.71 10.77 14.07
N ALA A 121 -8.90 9.78 14.43
CA ALA A 121 -9.20 8.83 15.49
C ALA A 121 -9.20 9.48 16.89
N THR A 122 -8.56 10.63 17.04
CA THR A 122 -8.46 11.38 18.30
C THR A 122 -9.68 12.26 18.53
N GLU A 123 -10.10 13.00 17.49
CA GLU A 123 -11.26 13.90 17.58
C GLU A 123 -12.59 13.18 17.32
N ASN A 124 -12.55 11.92 16.90
CA ASN A 124 -13.70 11.14 16.45
C ASN A 124 -14.55 11.91 15.43
N LYS A 125 -13.86 12.63 14.54
CA LYS A 125 -14.45 13.57 13.60
C LYS A 125 -14.10 13.15 12.18
N ALA A 126 -15.12 13.10 11.32
CA ALA A 126 -14.91 12.94 9.89
C ALA A 126 -14.16 14.17 9.37
N THR A 127 -12.97 13.96 8.83
CA THR A 127 -12.08 15.02 8.33
C THR A 127 -12.25 15.26 6.84
N GLY A 128 -12.76 14.26 6.10
CA GLY A 128 -13.04 14.42 4.69
C GLY A 128 -13.86 13.28 4.09
N LEU A 129 -14.64 13.63 3.08
CA LEU A 129 -15.31 12.70 2.18
C LEU A 129 -14.99 13.12 0.74
N THR A 130 -14.48 12.19 -0.05
CA THR A 130 -14.12 12.41 -1.45
C THR A 130 -14.82 11.36 -2.32
N LEU A 131 -15.46 11.83 -3.38
CA LEU A 131 -16.14 11.03 -4.38
C LEU A 131 -15.48 11.28 -5.73
N GLU A 132 -14.94 10.23 -6.34
CA GLU A 132 -14.29 10.27 -7.65
C GLU A 132 -15.04 9.36 -8.61
N LYS A 133 -15.30 9.86 -9.82
CA LYS A 133 -15.88 9.07 -10.91
C LYS A 133 -15.12 9.35 -12.19
N THR A 134 -14.69 8.28 -12.86
CA THR A 134 -14.05 8.35 -14.18
C THR A 134 -14.93 7.65 -15.19
N TRP A 135 -15.21 8.35 -16.28
CA TRP A 135 -15.99 7.85 -17.41
C TRP A 135 -15.03 7.43 -18.52
N ASN A 136 -15.12 6.17 -18.94
CA ASN A 136 -14.40 5.70 -20.13
C ASN A 136 -15.36 5.85 -21.31
N LEU A 137 -15.02 6.77 -22.21
CA LEU A 137 -15.77 6.99 -23.45
C LEU A 137 -14.94 6.36 -24.57
N ASP A 138 -15.38 5.20 -25.06
CA ASP A 138 -14.85 4.63 -26.29
C ASP A 138 -15.55 5.36 -27.46
N PHE A 139 -14.78 6.07 -28.29
CA PHE A 139 -15.24 6.74 -29.50
C PHE A 139 -14.90 5.92 -30.74
#